data_AF-A0A7C5PEE6-F1
#
_entry.id   AF-A0A7C5PEE6-F1
#
_cell.length_a   1.000
_cell.length_b   1.000
_cell.length_c   1.000
_cell.angle_alpha   90.00
_cell.angle_beta   90.00
_cell.angle_gamma   90.00
#
_symmetry.space_group_name_H-M   'P 1'
#
loop_
_entity.id
_entity.type
_entity.pdbx_description
1 polymer ?
#
loop_
_entity_poly.entity_id
_entity_poly.type
_entity_poly.pdbx_seq_one_letter_code
_entity_poly.pdbx_strand_id
1 'polypeptide(L)'
;MPLETYLRSLGRLLFAPWENIGAVWLGIVPLYVSLLLGELYKSKVSFSHAVGNGFVMLWAGLNWAVHLSRLGKITYFFSDVMLPWTVTAACIALGIFTIVLGFRKKDKGLCQVLGHTRFSSYFLILFYPMQTGMIPWNWPSVAAILIFALPAWFVIYLLGRGLRLCIQ
;
A
#
# COMPACT_ATOMS: atom_id res chain seq x y z
N MET A 1 -18.54 8.81 -13.79
CA MET A 1 -18.88 9.48 -12.52
C MET A 1 -18.18 10.84 -12.46
N PRO A 2 -18.79 11.88 -11.88
CA PRO A 2 -18.15 13.18 -11.75
C PRO A 2 -16.94 13.13 -10.79
N LEU A 3 -15.92 13.96 -11.06
CA LEU A 3 -14.65 14.00 -10.32
C LEU A 3 -14.84 14.20 -8.80
N GLU A 4 -15.83 15.01 -8.42
CA GLU A 4 -16.17 15.31 -7.04
C GLU A 4 -16.53 14.06 -6.23
N THR A 5 -17.20 13.09 -6.85
CA THR A 5 -17.59 11.83 -6.19
C THR A 5 -16.37 10.98 -5.86
N TYR A 6 -15.35 10.98 -6.73
CA TYR A 6 -14.10 10.27 -6.47
C TYR A 6 -13.28 10.94 -5.36
N LEU A 7 -13.21 12.27 -5.33
CA LEU A 7 -12.55 13.02 -4.26
C LEU A 7 -13.21 12.78 -2.90
N ARG A 8 -14.55 12.78 -2.83
CA ARG A 8 -15.28 12.43 -1.60
C ARG A 8 -15.01 10.98 -1.16
N SER A 9 -14.96 10.05 -2.12
CA SER A 9 -14.63 8.65 -1.82
C SER A 9 -13.22 8.51 -1.26
N LEU A 10 -12.25 9.23 -1.82
CA LEU A 10 -10.88 9.25 -1.34
C LEU A 10 -10.75 9.88 0.05
N GLY A 11 -11.44 10.99 0.31
CA GLY A 11 -11.53 11.59 1.63
C GLY A 11 -12.08 10.60 2.67
N ARG A 12 -13.17 9.91 2.36
CA ARG A 12 -13.72 8.86 3.25
C ARG A 12 -12.73 7.75 3.53
N LEU A 13 -11.98 7.29 2.53
CA LEU A 13 -10.94 6.26 2.71
C LEU A 13 -9.84 6.72 3.68
N LEU A 14 -9.43 8.00 3.62
CA LEU A 14 -8.40 8.53 4.50
C LEU A 14 -8.88 8.75 5.94
N PHE A 15 -10.14 9.16 6.13
CA PHE A 15 -10.69 9.46 7.46
C PHE A 15 -11.31 8.25 8.17
N ALA A 16 -11.80 7.25 7.45
CA ALA A 16 -12.44 6.06 8.03
C ALA A 16 -11.59 5.29 9.07
N PRO A 17 -10.25 5.17 8.91
CA PRO A 17 -9.42 4.56 9.95
C PRO A 17 -9.53 5.32 11.28
N TRP A 18 -9.56 6.65 11.25
CA TRP A 18 -9.56 7.48 12.45
C TRP A 18 -10.87 7.42 13.25
N GLU A 19 -11.97 7.01 12.62
CA GLU A 19 -13.25 6.79 13.30
C GLU A 19 -13.26 5.48 14.11
N ASN A 20 -12.38 4.52 13.80
CA ASN A 20 -12.33 3.21 14.45
C ASN A 20 -10.94 2.91 15.04
N ILE A 21 -10.60 3.67 16.10
CA ILE A 21 -9.30 3.61 16.80
C ILE A 21 -8.92 2.19 17.25
N GLY A 22 -9.90 1.35 17.61
CA GLY A 22 -9.65 -0.04 18.04
C GLY A 22 -9.14 -0.96 16.92
N ALA A 23 -9.57 -0.75 15.67
CA ALA A 23 -9.11 -1.53 14.53
C ALA A 23 -7.77 -1.01 13.98
N VAL A 24 -7.54 0.31 14.06
CA VAL A 24 -6.30 1.01 13.67
C VAL A 24 -5.07 0.41 14.33
N TRP A 25 -5.14 0.14 15.64
CA TRP A 25 -3.96 -0.14 16.46
C TRP A 25 -3.09 -1.30 15.95
N LEU A 26 -3.70 -2.40 15.52
CA LEU A 26 -2.98 -3.63 15.17
C LEU A 26 -2.57 -3.70 13.69
N GLY A 27 -3.26 -2.98 12.81
CA GLY A 27 -3.07 -3.13 11.36
C GLY A 27 -2.41 -1.96 10.66
N ILE A 28 -2.80 -0.72 10.99
CA ILE A 28 -2.33 0.48 10.25
C ILE A 28 -1.14 1.16 10.93
N VAL A 29 -0.96 0.97 12.25
CA VAL A 29 0.16 1.56 12.99
C VAL A 29 1.52 1.11 12.45
N PRO A 30 1.78 -0.18 12.18
CA PRO A 30 3.05 -0.60 11.58
C PRO A 30 3.31 0.04 10.21
N LEU A 31 2.25 0.32 9.44
CA LEU A 31 2.34 0.99 8.14
C LEU A 31 2.73 2.46 8.29
N TYR A 32 2.08 3.19 9.20
CA TYR A 32 2.44 4.58 9.49
C TYR A 32 3.82 4.72 10.10
N VAL A 33 4.20 3.82 11.01
CA VAL A 33 5.54 3.79 11.59
C VAL A 33 6.58 3.49 10.52
N SER A 34 6.34 2.53 9.63
CA SER A 34 7.23 2.23 8.50
C SER A 34 7.38 3.44 7.56
N LEU A 35 6.29 4.16 7.29
CA LEU A 35 6.31 5.37 6.48
C LEU A 35 7.10 6.49 7.17
N LEU A 36 6.84 6.75 8.45
CA LEU A 36 7.51 7.78 9.24
C LEU A 36 9.01 7.51 9.38
N LEU A 37 9.40 6.25 9.64
CA LEU A 37 10.81 5.84 9.62
C LEU A 37 11.40 6.00 8.20
N GLY A 38 10.64 5.68 7.16
CA GLY A 38 11.05 5.92 5.77
C GLY A 38 11.28 7.39 5.43
N GLU A 39 10.59 8.31 6.10
CA GLU A 39 10.73 9.76 5.91
C GLU A 39 11.88 10.34 6.74
N LEU A 40 12.06 9.85 7.98
CA LEU A 40 13.10 10.32 8.91
C LEU A 40 14.50 9.84 8.55
N TYR A 41 14.64 8.62 8.02
CA TYR A 41 15.94 8.07 7.64
C TYR A 41 16.29 8.40 6.19
N LYS A 42 17.28 9.30 5.99
CA LYS A 42 17.75 9.78 4.68
C LYS A 42 18.13 8.57 3.78
N SER A 43 17.46 8.46 2.63
CA SER A 43 17.53 7.27 1.76
C SER A 43 18.93 7.05 1.16
N LYS A 44 19.79 6.29 1.84
CA LYS A 44 20.79 5.49 1.13
C LYS A 44 20.06 4.28 0.59
N VAL A 45 20.04 4.13 -0.74
CA VAL A 45 19.41 2.99 -1.41
C VAL A 45 20.20 1.74 -1.04
N SER A 46 19.74 1.03 -0.01
CA SER A 46 20.35 -0.21 0.47
C SER A 46 19.41 -1.37 0.19
N PHE A 47 19.98 -2.50 -0.23
CA PHE A 47 19.24 -3.74 -0.44
C PHE A 47 18.44 -4.15 0.80
N SER A 48 18.94 -3.84 2.01
CA SER A 48 18.23 -4.09 3.27
C SER A 48 16.92 -3.31 3.39
N HIS A 49 16.83 -2.10 2.82
CA HIS A 49 15.58 -1.33 2.81
C HIS A 49 14.55 -1.93 1.85
N ALA A 50 14.96 -2.45 0.70
CA ALA A 50 14.06 -3.13 -0.22
C ALA A 50 13.47 -4.42 0.39
N VAL A 51 14.29 -5.19 1.11
CA VAL A 51 13.83 -6.37 1.86
C VAL A 51 12.86 -5.96 2.98
N GLY A 52 13.18 -4.91 3.74
CA GLY A 52 12.29 -4.36 4.77
C GLY A 52 10.93 -3.93 4.22
N ASN A 53 10.90 -3.29 3.05
CA ASN A 53 9.64 -2.91 2.38
C ASN A 53 8.80 -4.10 1.99
N GLY A 54 9.44 -5.10 1.39
CA GLY A 54 8.76 -6.32 1.01
C GLY A 54 8.19 -7.06 2.21
N PHE A 55 8.90 -7.03 3.34
CA PHE A 55 8.40 -7.56 4.61
C PHE A 55 7.16 -6.80 5.10
N VAL A 56 7.14 -5.47 5.04
CA VAL A 56 5.97 -4.65 5.44
C VAL A 56 4.76 -4.94 4.54
N MET A 57 4.96 -5.07 3.22
CA MET A 57 3.89 -5.47 2.29
C MET A 57 3.38 -6.88 2.57
N LEU A 58 4.29 -7.81 2.84
CA LEU A 58 3.97 -9.20 3.13
C LEU A 58 3.21 -9.33 4.46
N TRP A 59 3.65 -8.60 5.49
CA TRP A 59 2.95 -8.50 6.77
C TRP A 59 1.53 -7.94 6.61
N ALA A 60 1.38 -6.82 5.89
CA ALA A 60 0.07 -6.22 5.65
C ALA A 60 -0.86 -7.17 4.88
N GLY A 61 -0.35 -7.82 3.83
CA GLY A 61 -1.09 -8.81 3.07
C GLY A 61 -1.49 -10.03 3.91
N LEU A 62 -0.60 -10.56 4.74
CA LEU A 62 -0.94 -11.67 5.66
C LEU A 62 -1.98 -11.25 6.69
N ASN A 63 -1.86 -10.05 7.26
CA ASN A 63 -2.83 -9.54 8.22
C ASN A 63 -4.23 -9.42 7.60
N TRP A 64 -4.31 -8.93 6.35
CA TRP A 64 -5.58 -8.90 5.61
C TRP A 64 -6.10 -10.29 5.30
N ALA A 65 -5.25 -11.24 4.92
CA ALA A 65 -5.66 -12.63 4.66
C ALA A 65 -6.24 -13.29 5.92
N VAL A 66 -5.63 -13.06 7.10
CA VAL A 66 -6.13 -13.53 8.39
C VAL A 66 -7.46 -12.86 8.75
N HIS A 67 -7.59 -11.56 8.50
CA HIS A 67 -8.85 -10.84 8.74
C HIS A 67 -9.98 -11.36 7.84
N LEU A 68 -9.71 -11.54 6.55
CA LEU A 68 -10.65 -12.07 5.57
C LEU A 68 -11.07 -13.52 5.87
N SER A 69 -10.16 -14.36 6.36
CA SER A 69 -10.47 -15.74 6.75
C SER A 69 -11.31 -15.80 8.02
N ARG A 70 -11.04 -14.95 9.02
CA ARG A 70 -11.84 -14.83 10.26
C ARG A 70 -13.26 -14.35 10.03
N LEU A 71 -13.49 -13.52 9.01
CA LEU A 71 -14.83 -13.06 8.62
C LEU A 71 -15.70 -14.15 7.98
N GLY A 72 -15.25 -15.41 7.92
CA GLY A 72 -16.02 -16.53 7.37
C GLY A 72 -16.24 -16.43 5.86
N LYS A 73 -15.52 -15.55 5.16
CA LYS A 73 -15.65 -15.30 3.72
C LYS A 73 -14.90 -16.31 2.84
N ILE A 74 -14.73 -17.54 3.32
CA ILE A 74 -14.05 -18.62 2.58
C ILE A 74 -14.95 -19.18 1.47
N THR A 75 -16.28 -19.08 1.60
CA THR A 75 -17.27 -19.64 0.66
C THR A 75 -17.50 -18.80 -0.62
N TYR A 76 -16.76 -17.72 -0.83
CA TYR A 76 -17.13 -16.67 -1.81
C TYR A 76 -16.11 -16.46 -2.93
N PHE A 77 -15.38 -17.51 -3.32
CA PHE A 77 -14.41 -17.50 -4.42
C PHE A 77 -15.01 -17.15 -5.81
N PHE A 78 -16.35 -17.10 -5.95
CA PHE A 78 -17.08 -16.91 -7.23
C PHE A 78 -18.13 -15.79 -7.24
N SER A 79 -18.01 -14.75 -6.40
CA SER A 79 -18.89 -13.56 -6.43
C SER A 79 -18.08 -12.28 -6.19
N ASP A 80 -18.70 -11.09 -6.30
CA ASP A 80 -18.15 -9.71 -6.26
C ASP A 80 -17.15 -9.36 -5.13
N VAL A 81 -16.83 -10.32 -4.28
CA VAL A 81 -15.87 -10.33 -3.17
C VAL A 81 -14.51 -10.95 -3.57
N MET A 82 -14.26 -11.27 -4.85
CA MET A 82 -12.93 -11.67 -5.35
C MET A 82 -11.89 -10.54 -5.20
N LEU A 83 -12.34 -9.29 -5.30
CA LEU A 83 -11.47 -8.10 -5.31
C LEU A 83 -10.59 -7.96 -4.05
N PRO A 84 -11.11 -8.08 -2.81
CA PRO A 84 -10.28 -8.07 -1.60
C PRO A 84 -9.20 -9.14 -1.58
N TRP A 85 -9.54 -10.37 -2.02
CA TRP A 85 -8.59 -11.49 -2.09
C TRP A 85 -7.54 -11.28 -3.19
N THR A 86 -7.92 -10.78 -4.36
CA THR A 86 -6.99 -10.42 -5.44
C THR A 86 -6.02 -9.34 -4.98
N VAL A 87 -6.49 -8.30 -4.30
CA VAL A 87 -5.63 -7.22 -3.77
C VAL A 87 -4.70 -7.75 -2.68
N THR A 88 -5.19 -8.62 -1.81
CA THR A 88 -4.37 -9.27 -0.77
C THR A 88 -3.29 -10.18 -1.38
N ALA A 89 -3.66 -11.02 -2.35
CA ALA A 89 -2.74 -11.90 -3.07
C ALA A 89 -1.70 -11.09 -3.86
N ALA A 90 -2.10 -10.02 -4.54
CA ALA A 90 -1.20 -9.11 -5.23
C ALA A 90 -0.21 -8.45 -4.25
N CYS A 91 -0.68 -8.03 -3.08
CA CYS A 91 0.16 -7.46 -2.03
C CYS A 91 1.21 -8.47 -1.53
N ILE A 92 0.80 -9.71 -1.26
CA ILE A 92 1.71 -10.79 -0.84
C ILE A 92 2.71 -11.10 -1.96
N ALA A 93 2.25 -11.24 -3.21
CA ALA A 93 3.11 -11.53 -4.35
C ALA A 93 4.15 -10.43 -4.58
N LEU A 94 3.75 -9.16 -4.50
CA LEU A 94 4.66 -8.01 -4.58
C LEU A 94 5.63 -7.98 -3.39
N GLY A 95 5.18 -8.31 -2.18
CA GLY A 95 6.03 -8.45 -1.00
C GLY A 95 7.10 -9.52 -1.16
N ILE A 96 6.73 -10.72 -1.63
CA ILE A 96 7.68 -11.80 -1.92
C ILE A 96 8.63 -11.38 -3.04
N PHE A 97 8.11 -10.81 -4.13
CA PHE A 97 8.90 -10.39 -5.28
C PHE A 97 9.95 -9.35 -4.89
N THR A 98 9.58 -8.36 -4.08
CA THR A 98 10.49 -7.32 -3.59
C THR A 98 11.57 -7.88 -2.65
N ILE A 99 11.22 -8.84 -1.77
CA ILE A 99 12.19 -9.55 -0.93
C ILE A 99 13.19 -10.33 -1.80
N VAL A 100 12.70 -11.12 -2.77
CA VAL A 100 13.53 -11.92 -3.67
C VAL A 100 14.47 -11.03 -4.48
N LEU A 101 14.00 -9.90 -5.00
CA LEU A 101 14.84 -8.92 -5.69
C LEU A 101 15.90 -8.31 -4.77
N GLY A 102 15.53 -8.01 -3.51
CA GLY A 102 16.47 -7.53 -2.50
C GLY A 102 17.62 -8.51 -2.24
N PHE A 103 17.33 -9.81 -2.19
CA PHE A 103 18.33 -10.87 -2.03
C PHE A 103 19.18 -11.11 -3.28
N ARG A 104 18.58 -11.10 -4.48
CA ARG A 104 19.31 -11.41 -5.73
C ARG A 104 20.36 -10.36 -6.11
N LYS A 105 20.34 -9.15 -5.51
CA LYS A 105 21.32 -8.05 -5.71
C LYS A 105 21.65 -7.69 -7.17
N LYS A 106 20.85 -8.15 -8.14
CA LYS A 106 21.19 -8.15 -9.57
C LYS A 106 20.72 -6.86 -10.28
N ASP A 107 19.55 -6.34 -9.90
CA ASP A 107 18.90 -5.25 -10.64
C ASP A 107 18.78 -3.96 -9.80
N LYS A 108 19.81 -3.11 -9.88
CA LYS A 108 19.89 -1.83 -9.14
C LYS A 108 18.74 -0.87 -9.48
N GLY A 109 18.22 -0.88 -10.71
CA GLY A 109 17.14 0.00 -11.16
C GLY A 109 15.77 -0.36 -10.57
N LEU A 110 15.40 -1.65 -10.61
CA LEU A 110 14.16 -2.13 -9.98
C LEU A 110 14.22 -2.00 -8.46
N CYS A 111 15.40 -2.20 -7.86
CA CYS A 111 15.62 -2.01 -6.43
C CYS A 111 15.51 -0.52 -6.01
N GLN A 112 15.83 0.43 -6.88
CA GLN A 112 15.60 1.86 -6.63
C GLN A 112 14.11 2.25 -6.69
N VAL A 113 13.34 1.65 -7.61
CA VAL A 113 11.90 1.93 -7.74
C VAL A 113 11.11 1.27 -6.59
N LEU A 114 11.44 0.03 -6.26
CA LEU A 114 10.77 -0.76 -5.20
C LEU A 114 11.32 -0.48 -3.80
N GLY A 115 12.56 0.01 -3.70
CA GLY A 115 13.20 0.40 -2.45
C GLY A 115 12.68 1.71 -1.86
N HIS A 116 11.90 2.48 -2.62
CA HIS A 116 11.13 3.60 -2.06
C HIS A 116 9.96 3.05 -1.24
N THR A 117 10.27 2.79 0.03
CA THR A 117 9.41 2.47 1.18
C THR A 117 8.05 3.20 1.18
N ARG A 118 8.07 4.41 0.64
CA ARG A 118 6.95 5.34 0.53
C ARG A 118 5.82 4.80 -0.34
N PHE A 119 6.13 4.23 -1.50
CA PHE A 119 5.10 3.81 -2.47
C PHE A 119 4.18 2.75 -1.87
N SER A 120 4.74 1.63 -1.44
CA SER A 120 3.97 0.52 -0.89
C SER A 120 3.14 0.97 0.31
N SER A 121 3.71 1.75 1.23
CA SER A 121 3.02 2.22 2.43
C SER A 121 1.79 3.09 2.11
N TYR A 122 1.88 4.01 1.14
CA TYR A 122 0.73 4.83 0.73
C TYR A 122 -0.42 3.99 0.16
N PHE A 123 -0.11 3.02 -0.70
CA PHE A 123 -1.13 2.13 -1.25
C PHE A 123 -1.77 1.26 -0.17
N LEU A 124 -0.95 0.70 0.73
CA LEU A 124 -1.44 -0.13 1.83
C LEU A 124 -2.39 0.63 2.75
N ILE A 125 -2.06 1.88 3.09
CA ILE A 125 -2.90 2.75 3.93
C ILE A 125 -4.24 3.04 3.24
N LEU A 126 -4.24 3.31 1.93
CA LEU A 126 -5.47 3.61 1.18
C LEU A 126 -6.39 2.40 1.00
N PHE A 127 -5.82 1.20 0.82
CA PHE A 127 -6.60 -0.04 0.72
C PHE A 127 -7.07 -0.57 2.09
N TYR A 128 -6.40 -0.17 3.18
CA TYR A 128 -6.70 -0.61 4.53
C TYR A 128 -8.19 -0.53 4.95
N PRO A 129 -8.88 0.62 4.85
CA PRO A 129 -10.29 0.72 5.28
C PRO A 129 -11.23 -0.20 4.50
N MET A 130 -10.91 -0.53 3.24
CA MET A 130 -11.69 -1.51 2.47
C MET A 130 -11.36 -2.94 2.88
N GLN A 131 -10.09 -3.23 3.19
CA GLN A 131 -9.67 -4.57 3.61
C GLN A 131 -10.18 -4.95 5.00
N THR A 132 -10.27 -3.98 5.92
CA THR A 132 -10.80 -4.22 7.27
C THR A 132 -12.33 -4.24 7.33
N GLY A 133 -13.00 -3.86 6.25
CA GLY A 133 -14.47 -3.81 6.17
C GLY A 133 -15.08 -2.54 6.76
N MET A 134 -14.28 -1.49 7.04
CA MET A 134 -14.78 -0.17 7.44
C MET A 134 -15.56 0.51 6.31
N ILE A 135 -15.13 0.29 5.07
CA ILE A 135 -15.80 0.75 3.86
C ILE A 135 -16.09 -0.48 2.98
N PRO A 136 -17.30 -0.65 2.44
CA PRO A 136 -17.61 -1.75 1.53
C PRO A 136 -16.76 -1.67 0.25
N TRP A 137 -16.42 -2.84 -0.29
CA TRP A 137 -15.69 -2.94 -1.55
C TRP A 137 -16.56 -2.49 -2.72
N ASN A 138 -16.19 -1.35 -3.31
CA ASN A 138 -16.90 -0.77 -4.43
C ASN A 138 -15.89 -0.38 -5.53
N TRP A 139 -16.20 -0.68 -6.80
CA TRP A 139 -15.40 -0.29 -7.95
C TRP A 139 -15.05 1.21 -8.02
N PRO A 140 -15.97 2.14 -7.70
CA PRO A 140 -15.66 3.58 -7.63
C PRO A 140 -14.56 3.94 -6.63
N SER A 141 -14.49 3.27 -5.48
CA SER A 141 -13.46 3.52 -4.46
C SER A 141 -12.09 3.05 -4.93
N VAL A 142 -12.04 1.90 -5.61
CA VAL A 142 -10.81 1.38 -6.22
C VAL A 142 -10.35 2.30 -7.36
N ALA A 143 -11.27 2.74 -8.21
CA ALA A 143 -10.98 3.70 -9.27
C ALA A 143 -10.51 5.05 -8.69
N ALA A 144 -11.05 5.53 -7.56
CA ALA A 144 -10.55 6.72 -6.88
C ALA A 144 -9.07 6.56 -6.47
N ILE A 145 -8.69 5.43 -5.89
CA ILE A 145 -7.30 5.14 -5.53
C ILE A 145 -6.42 5.13 -6.79
N LEU A 146 -6.85 4.46 -7.85
CA LEU A 146 -6.05 4.36 -9.09
C LEU A 146 -5.95 5.70 -9.85
N ILE A 147 -6.99 6.54 -9.84
CA ILE A 147 -7.00 7.82 -10.55
C ILE A 147 -6.25 8.90 -9.79
N PHE A 148 -6.25 8.87 -8.45
CA PHE A 148 -5.65 9.94 -7.65
C PHE A 148 -4.32 9.53 -7.01
N ALA A 149 -4.24 8.34 -6.41
CA ALA A 149 -3.05 7.94 -5.66
C ALA A 149 -1.87 7.58 -6.57
N LEU A 150 -2.11 6.89 -7.70
CA LEU A 150 -1.06 6.56 -8.68
C LEU A 150 -0.46 7.82 -9.32
N PRO A 151 -1.25 8.77 -9.86
CA PRO A 151 -0.69 9.98 -10.45
C PRO A 151 -0.05 10.91 -9.42
N ALA A 152 -0.67 11.10 -8.24
CA ALA A 152 -0.09 11.91 -7.19
C ALA A 152 1.28 11.36 -6.76
N TRP A 153 1.41 10.03 -6.64
CA TRP A 153 2.70 9.40 -6.38
C TRP A 153 3.68 9.61 -7.54
N PHE A 154 3.26 9.43 -8.80
CA PHE A 154 4.13 9.61 -9.96
C PHE A 154 4.70 11.04 -10.01
N VAL A 155 3.90 12.04 -9.67
CA VAL A 155 4.33 13.43 -9.53
C VAL A 155 5.35 13.59 -8.41
N ILE A 156 5.11 13.03 -7.22
CA ILE A 156 6.07 13.06 -6.09
C ILE A 156 7.40 12.38 -6.48
N TYR A 157 7.33 11.26 -7.19
CA TYR A 157 8.51 10.56 -7.68
C TYR A 157 9.32 11.40 -8.67
N LEU A 158 8.65 12.03 -9.65
CA LEU A 158 9.29 12.92 -10.61
C LEU A 158 9.91 14.15 -9.92
N LEU A 159 9.19 14.80 -9.01
CA LEU A 159 9.69 15.93 -8.23
C LEU A 159 10.91 15.53 -7.39
N GLY A 160 10.85 14.39 -6.69
CA GLY A 160 11.96 13.88 -5.88
C GLY A 160 13.18 13.40 -6.70
N ARG A 161 12.99 13.09 -7.99
CA ARG A 161 14.08 12.81 -8.93
C ARG A 161 14.67 14.11 -9.50
N GLY A 162 13.83 15.07 -9.87
CA GLY A 162 14.25 16.39 -10.36
C GLY A 162 15.05 17.17 -9.32
N LEU A 163 14.58 17.23 -8.07
CA LEU A 163 15.29 17.88 -6.96
C LEU A 163 16.69 17.30 -6.73
N ARG A 164 16.87 15.98 -6.91
CA ARG A 164 18.19 15.34 -6.78
C ARG A 164 19.15 15.72 -7.90
N LEU A 165 18.65 15.99 -9.10
CA LEU A 165 19.46 16.43 -10.24
C LEU A 165 19.83 17.91 -10.13
N CYS A 166 19.01 18.74 -9.49
CA CYS A 166 19.32 20.17 -9.26
C CYS A 166 20.25 20.44 -8.06
N ILE A 167 20.46 19.45 -7.19
CA ILE A 167 21.27 19.58 -5.96
C ILE A 167 22.64 18.89 -6.10
N GLN A 168 22.91 18.21 -7.22
CA GLN A 168 24.27 17.74 -7.61
C GLN A 168 24.97 18.80 -8.44
#